data_AF-F0QCQ1-F1
#
_entry.id   AF-F0QCQ1-F1
#
_cell.length_a   1.000
_cell.length_b   1.000
_cell.length_c   1.000
_cell.angle_alpha   90.00
_cell.angle_beta   90.00
_cell.angle_gamma   90.00
#
_symmetry.space_group_name_H-M   'P 1'
#
loop_
_entity.id
_entity.type
_entity.pdbx_description
1 polymer ?
#
loop_
_entity_poly.entity_id
_entity_poly.type
_entity_poly.pdbx_seq_one_letter_code
_entity_poly.pdbx_strand_id
1 'polypeptide(L)'
;MKAAAGKTKRRAVMALAVCVAGGALPALARPPTAMPSAGADPAFSTPDRRQLPGVAVLQSFLATLGRPQGTQRFCFVVERLPADPATPERQQLLRMVWTTGSRLYTLPWPSRIGDRDENPLFAGQALAWMRSADLKDGVVDTDAELFGSSFLVTRTWANRITRQCRRTGVQVWIVPDRRPALSLPRPAPAG
;
A
#
# COMPACT_ATOMS: atom_id res chain seq x y z
N MET A 1 49.09 27.96 -28.81
CA MET A 1 50.26 27.09 -29.04
C MET A 1 49.76 25.66 -29.24
N LYS A 2 49.99 25.11 -30.44
CA LYS A 2 49.69 23.72 -30.84
C LYS A 2 50.92 22.86 -30.54
N ALA A 3 50.71 21.67 -29.98
CA ALA A 3 51.64 20.53 -30.03
C ALA A 3 50.89 19.29 -29.51
N ALA A 4 51.10 18.06 -29.96
CA ALA A 4 51.63 17.49 -31.19
C ALA A 4 51.22 16.00 -31.14
N ALA A 5 50.89 15.44 -32.30
CA ALA A 5 50.55 14.03 -32.46
C ALA A 5 51.78 13.13 -32.28
N GLY A 6 51.62 12.03 -31.54
CA GLY A 6 52.61 10.96 -31.44
C GLY A 6 52.00 9.62 -31.88
N LYS A 7 52.21 9.27 -33.13
CA LYS A 7 51.83 8.00 -33.78
C LYS A 7 52.99 7.02 -33.59
N THR A 8 52.79 5.86 -32.97
CA THR A 8 53.81 4.79 -32.99
C THR A 8 53.19 3.44 -33.33
N LYS A 9 53.87 2.77 -34.27
CA LYS A 9 53.42 1.67 -35.09
C LYS A 9 53.45 0.33 -34.36
N ARG A 10 52.49 -0.51 -34.76
CA ARG A 10 52.37 -1.97 -34.63
C ARG A 10 53.72 -2.71 -34.66
N ARG A 11 53.89 -3.67 -33.75
CA ARG A 11 54.55 -4.94 -34.04
C ARG A 11 53.72 -6.05 -33.42
N ALA A 12 53.19 -6.91 -34.30
CA ALA A 12 52.55 -8.16 -33.95
C ALA A 12 53.63 -9.14 -33.48
N VAL A 13 53.38 -9.81 -32.36
CA VAL A 13 54.01 -11.08 -32.03
C VAL A 13 52.86 -12.04 -31.72
N MET A 14 52.64 -12.95 -32.66
CA MET A 14 51.79 -14.12 -32.55
C MET A 14 52.61 -15.17 -31.79
N ALA A 15 52.11 -15.70 -30.67
CA ALA A 15 52.59 -16.98 -30.15
C ALA A 15 51.57 -17.64 -29.20
N LEU A 16 51.14 -18.81 -29.68
CA LEU A 16 50.72 -20.03 -28.98
C LEU A 16 49.57 -20.01 -27.96
N ALA A 17 48.55 -20.75 -28.37
CA ALA A 17 47.51 -21.34 -27.55
C ALA A 17 48.07 -22.32 -26.49
N VAL A 18 47.49 -22.27 -25.29
CA VAL A 18 47.35 -23.43 -24.41
C VAL A 18 45.90 -23.43 -23.93
N CYS A 19 45.12 -24.40 -24.43
CA CYS A 19 43.80 -24.73 -23.93
C CYS A 19 43.94 -25.33 -22.52
N VAL A 20 43.58 -24.57 -21.49
CA VAL A 20 43.25 -25.16 -20.19
C VAL A 20 41.73 -25.20 -20.09
N ALA A 21 41.18 -26.39 -20.29
CA ALA A 21 39.79 -26.71 -20.01
C ALA A 21 39.58 -26.67 -18.48
N GLY A 22 39.35 -25.47 -17.95
CA GLY A 22 38.81 -25.27 -16.61
C GLY A 22 37.30 -25.15 -16.71
N GLY A 23 36.58 -26.22 -16.38
CA GLY A 23 35.13 -26.21 -16.25
C GLY A 23 34.70 -25.22 -15.17
N ALA A 24 34.38 -23.99 -15.57
CA ALA A 24 33.67 -23.05 -14.73
C ALA A 24 32.20 -23.50 -14.69
N LEU A 25 31.82 -24.12 -13.57
CA LEU A 25 30.41 -24.25 -13.19
C LEU A 25 29.75 -22.86 -13.33
N PRO A 26 28.58 -22.74 -13.98
CA PRO A 26 27.85 -21.50 -13.97
C PRO A 26 27.49 -21.23 -12.51
N ALA A 27 28.14 -20.23 -11.92
CA ALA A 27 27.69 -19.64 -10.68
C ALA A 27 26.25 -19.20 -10.93
N LEU A 28 25.30 -19.98 -10.41
CA LEU A 28 23.90 -19.61 -10.33
C LEU A 28 23.87 -18.21 -9.74
N ALA A 29 23.59 -17.23 -10.60
CA ALA A 29 23.33 -15.86 -10.20
C ALA A 29 22.15 -15.93 -9.23
N ARG A 30 22.46 -15.90 -7.94
CA ARG A 30 21.48 -15.77 -6.88
C ARG A 30 20.68 -14.52 -7.25
N PRO A 31 19.34 -14.60 -7.44
CA PRO A 31 18.57 -13.40 -7.69
C PRO A 31 18.90 -12.41 -6.58
N PRO A 32 19.13 -11.12 -6.90
CA PRO A 32 19.49 -10.14 -5.89
C PRO A 32 18.43 -10.20 -4.81
N THR A 33 18.83 -10.60 -3.60
CA THR A 33 18.01 -10.45 -2.41
C THR A 33 17.63 -8.99 -2.38
N ALA A 34 16.36 -8.67 -2.64
CA ALA A 34 15.87 -7.31 -2.64
C ALA A 34 16.29 -6.69 -1.30
N MET A 35 17.26 -5.77 -1.33
CA MET A 35 17.65 -5.05 -0.12
C MET A 35 16.39 -4.35 0.38
N PRO A 36 16.04 -4.46 1.68
CA PRO A 36 14.93 -3.69 2.22
C PRO A 36 15.19 -2.22 1.88
N SER A 37 14.29 -1.61 1.12
CA SER A 37 14.41 -0.22 0.68
C SER A 37 14.79 0.63 1.89
N ALA A 38 15.91 1.35 1.81
CA ALA A 38 16.42 2.17 2.91
C ALA A 38 15.28 3.06 3.46
N GLY A 39 14.88 2.82 4.72
CA GLY A 39 13.78 3.53 5.39
C GLY A 39 12.43 2.80 5.48
N ALA A 40 12.32 1.54 5.06
CA ALA A 40 11.20 0.68 5.44
C ALA A 40 11.30 0.34 6.93
N ASP A 41 10.27 0.68 7.70
CA ASP A 41 10.20 0.29 9.11
C ASP A 41 9.86 -1.21 9.18
N PRO A 42 10.66 -2.04 9.87
CA PRO A 42 10.46 -3.48 9.89
C PRO A 42 9.11 -3.88 10.50
N ALA A 43 8.49 -3.04 11.32
CA ALA A 43 7.14 -3.31 11.82
C ALA A 43 6.11 -3.36 10.69
N PHE A 44 6.39 -2.83 9.50
CA PHE A 44 5.45 -2.78 8.40
C PHE A 44 5.81 -3.75 7.28
N SER A 45 4.78 -4.34 6.67
CA SER A 45 4.92 -5.20 5.51
C SER A 45 3.82 -4.98 4.49
N THR A 46 4.11 -5.31 3.24
CA THR A 46 3.13 -5.27 2.15
C THR A 46 2.08 -6.38 2.35
N PRO A 47 0.77 -6.05 2.41
CA PRO A 47 -0.29 -7.07 2.48
C PRO A 47 -0.42 -7.84 1.16
N ASP A 48 -0.90 -9.09 1.23
CA ASP A 48 -1.40 -9.80 0.05
C ASP A 48 -2.67 -9.11 -0.45
N ARG A 49 -2.72 -8.78 -1.74
CA ARG A 49 -3.89 -8.17 -2.39
C ARG A 49 -5.16 -9.00 -2.25
N ARG A 50 -5.04 -10.33 -2.15
CA ARG A 50 -6.18 -11.24 -1.99
C ARG A 50 -6.86 -11.10 -0.62
N GLN A 51 -6.17 -10.51 0.35
CA GLN A 51 -6.65 -10.30 1.73
C GLN A 51 -7.15 -8.86 1.95
N LEU A 52 -7.20 -8.04 0.89
CA LEU A 52 -7.68 -6.67 0.95
C LEU A 52 -9.15 -6.59 0.55
N PRO A 53 -9.91 -5.62 1.09
CA PRO A 53 -11.27 -5.36 0.63
C PRO A 53 -11.31 -5.14 -0.89
N GLY A 54 -12.19 -5.87 -1.56
CA GLY A 54 -12.39 -5.74 -3.01
C GLY A 54 -13.01 -4.40 -3.41
N VAL A 55 -12.97 -4.09 -4.70
CA VAL A 55 -13.52 -2.84 -5.26
C VAL A 55 -14.99 -2.64 -4.89
N ALA A 56 -15.82 -3.68 -4.97
CA ALA A 56 -17.24 -3.61 -4.62
C ALA A 56 -17.48 -3.31 -3.13
N VAL A 57 -16.63 -3.84 -2.24
CA VAL A 57 -16.67 -3.54 -0.81
C VAL A 57 -16.31 -2.08 -0.56
N LEU A 58 -15.26 -1.59 -1.20
CA LEU A 58 -14.82 -0.18 -1.08
C LEU A 58 -15.85 0.80 -1.67
N GLN A 59 -16.52 0.45 -2.77
CA GLN A 59 -17.64 1.23 -3.31
C GLN A 59 -18.81 1.28 -2.32
N SER A 60 -19.16 0.15 -1.72
CA SER A 60 -20.22 0.07 -0.72
C SER A 60 -19.89 0.88 0.53
N PHE A 61 -18.64 0.78 1.02
CA PHE A 61 -18.09 1.61 2.09
C PHE A 61 -18.25 3.12 1.79
N LEU A 62 -17.86 3.55 0.58
CA LEU A 62 -17.99 4.95 0.17
C LEU A 62 -19.45 5.40 0.08
N ALA A 63 -20.33 4.52 -0.41
CA ALA A 63 -21.77 4.79 -0.47
C ALA A 63 -22.37 4.95 0.94
N THR A 64 -21.99 4.07 1.89
CA THR A 64 -22.42 4.16 3.30
C THR A 64 -21.99 5.47 3.95
N LEU A 65 -20.82 5.99 3.61
CA LEU A 65 -20.33 7.28 4.12
C LEU A 65 -20.91 8.50 3.38
N GLY A 66 -21.73 8.30 2.34
CA GLY A 66 -22.24 9.38 1.50
C GLY A 66 -21.15 10.07 0.67
N ARG A 67 -20.06 9.36 0.34
CA ARG A 67 -18.87 9.89 -0.38
C ARG A 67 -18.59 9.19 -1.72
N PRO A 68 -19.56 8.98 -2.62
CA PRO A 68 -19.31 8.28 -3.89
C PRO A 68 -18.61 9.15 -4.96
N GLN A 69 -18.41 10.45 -4.71
CA GLN A 69 -17.96 11.39 -5.74
C GLN A 69 -16.43 11.49 -5.83
N GLY A 70 -15.92 11.54 -7.06
CA GLY A 70 -14.49 11.72 -7.34
C GLY A 70 -13.65 10.45 -7.14
N THR A 71 -12.41 10.48 -7.62
CA THR A 71 -11.48 9.36 -7.46
C THR A 71 -11.09 9.23 -5.98
N GLN A 72 -11.37 8.08 -5.39
CA GLN A 72 -11.05 7.77 -4.00
C GLN A 72 -9.77 6.95 -3.93
N ARG A 73 -8.89 7.31 -3.00
CA ARG A 73 -7.54 6.72 -2.91
C ARG A 73 -7.31 6.10 -1.55
N PHE A 74 -7.11 4.79 -1.57
CA PHE A 74 -6.83 3.97 -0.40
C PHE A 74 -5.41 3.44 -0.46
N CYS A 75 -4.83 3.27 0.72
CA CYS A 75 -3.56 2.59 0.88
C CYS A 75 -3.66 1.61 2.03
N PHE A 76 -3.17 0.39 1.84
CA PHE A 76 -3.21 -0.69 2.82
C PHE A 76 -1.80 -1.12 3.19
N VAL A 77 -1.52 -1.23 4.48
CA VAL A 77 -0.24 -1.74 5.00
C VAL A 77 -0.49 -2.60 6.24
N VAL A 78 0.27 -3.69 6.39
CA VAL A 78 0.22 -4.50 7.61
C VAL A 78 1.21 -3.90 8.61
N GLU A 79 0.77 -3.71 9.84
CA GLU A 79 1.61 -3.37 10.98
C GLU A 79 1.69 -4.57 11.93
N ARG A 80 2.91 -4.98 12.25
CA ARG A 80 3.21 -5.96 13.29
C ARG A 80 3.40 -5.20 14.59
N LEU A 81 2.55 -5.51 15.56
CA LEU A 81 2.67 -4.96 16.90
C LEU A 81 3.83 -5.64 17.65
N PRO A 82 4.49 -4.93 18.57
CA PRO A 82 5.45 -5.55 19.47
C PRO A 82 4.75 -6.65 20.29
N ALA A 83 5.52 -7.66 20.71
CA ALA A 83 5.01 -8.68 21.60
C ALA A 83 4.60 -8.03 22.93
N ASP A 84 3.40 -8.34 23.39
CA ASP A 84 2.90 -7.93 24.69
C ASP A 84 3.03 -9.13 25.63
N PRO A 85 3.63 -8.99 26.83
CA PRO A 85 3.70 -10.09 27.79
C PRO A 85 2.32 -10.66 28.15
N ALA A 86 1.24 -9.89 28.01
CA ALA A 86 -0.13 -10.36 28.21
C ALA A 86 -0.72 -11.07 26.97
N THR A 87 -0.18 -10.83 25.77
CA THR A 87 -0.57 -11.53 24.54
C THR A 87 0.68 -12.00 23.79
N PRO A 88 1.15 -13.25 24.05
CA PRO A 88 2.43 -13.74 23.53
C PRO A 88 2.43 -13.91 22.00
N GLU A 89 1.26 -13.92 21.37
CA GLU A 89 1.14 -13.94 19.92
C GLU A 89 1.43 -12.57 19.31
N ARG A 90 2.28 -12.54 18.27
CA ARG A 90 2.50 -11.30 17.52
C ARG A 90 1.22 -10.90 16.81
N GLN A 91 0.56 -9.88 17.35
CA GLN A 91 -0.60 -9.29 16.73
C GLN A 91 -0.20 -8.53 15.46
N GLN A 92 -1.03 -8.67 14.44
CA GLN A 92 -0.91 -7.92 13.20
C GLN A 92 -2.19 -7.15 12.98
N LEU A 93 -2.06 -5.94 12.45
CA LEU A 93 -3.19 -5.09 12.11
C LEU A 93 -3.04 -4.64 10.67
N LEU A 94 -4.16 -4.59 9.95
CA LEU A 94 -4.22 -3.94 8.66
C LEU A 94 -4.60 -2.48 8.85
N ARG A 95 -3.71 -1.59 8.44
CA ARG A 95 -3.95 -0.15 8.42
C ARG A 95 -4.48 0.23 7.04
N MET A 96 -5.66 0.80 6.98
CA MET A 96 -6.22 1.39 5.77
C MET A 96 -6.19 2.91 5.87
N VAL A 97 -5.33 3.55 5.08
CA VAL A 97 -5.26 5.00 4.95
C VAL A 97 -6.14 5.42 3.78
N TRP A 98 -7.27 6.06 4.08
CA TRP A 98 -8.13 6.69 3.08
C TRP A 98 -7.68 8.14 2.89
N THR A 99 -6.80 8.34 1.91
CA THR A 99 -6.11 9.62 1.71
C THR A 99 -7.04 10.75 1.27
N THR A 100 -8.03 10.46 0.42
CA THR A 100 -9.00 11.45 -0.05
C THR A 100 -10.05 11.80 1.00
N GLY A 101 -10.40 10.85 1.87
CA GLY A 101 -11.29 11.09 3.00
C GLY A 101 -10.57 11.62 4.25
N SER A 102 -9.23 11.68 4.25
CA SER A 102 -8.42 12.07 5.42
C SER A 102 -8.71 11.22 6.66
N ARG A 103 -8.82 9.90 6.50
CA ARG A 103 -9.07 8.98 7.62
C ARG A 103 -8.10 7.80 7.63
N LEU A 104 -7.84 7.26 8.80
CA LEU A 104 -7.04 6.06 9.01
C LEU A 104 -7.85 5.04 9.79
N TYR A 105 -8.05 3.86 9.20
CA TYR A 105 -8.80 2.76 9.79
C TYR A 105 -7.87 1.68 10.31
N THR A 106 -8.27 1.07 11.42
CA THR A 106 -7.61 -0.07 12.01
C THR A 106 -8.47 -1.31 11.84
N LEU A 107 -7.95 -2.28 11.10
CA LEU A 107 -8.65 -3.50 10.75
C LEU A 107 -7.90 -4.70 11.35
N PRO A 108 -8.60 -5.76 11.78
CA PRO A 108 -7.96 -7.01 12.18
C PRO A 108 -7.18 -7.62 11.00
N TRP A 109 -6.12 -8.36 11.31
CA TRP A 109 -5.34 -9.09 10.31
C TRP A 109 -5.16 -10.56 10.71
N PRO A 110 -5.41 -11.53 9.80
CA PRO A 110 -5.93 -11.34 8.44
C PRO A 110 -7.34 -10.75 8.45
N SER A 111 -7.61 -9.83 7.51
CA SER A 111 -8.93 -9.23 7.37
C SER A 111 -9.87 -10.25 6.74
N ARG A 112 -10.99 -10.54 7.40
CA ARG A 112 -12.09 -11.35 6.83
C ARG A 112 -13.11 -10.51 6.06
N ILE A 113 -12.97 -9.18 6.09
CA ILE A 113 -13.89 -8.26 5.42
C ILE A 113 -13.74 -8.40 3.91
N GLY A 114 -14.82 -8.83 3.26
CA GLY A 114 -14.82 -9.13 1.83
C GLY A 114 -14.24 -10.50 1.49
N ASP A 115 -14.30 -11.45 2.43
CA ASP A 115 -14.11 -12.87 2.11
C ASP A 115 -15.03 -13.27 0.95
N ARG A 116 -14.61 -14.27 0.16
CA ARG A 116 -15.14 -14.54 -1.18
C ARG A 116 -16.66 -14.76 -1.24
N ASP A 117 -17.26 -15.17 -0.12
CA ASP A 117 -18.70 -15.45 0.02
C ASP A 117 -19.47 -14.34 0.76
N GLU A 118 -18.77 -13.31 1.27
CA GLU A 118 -19.40 -12.20 1.97
C GLU A 118 -20.03 -11.21 0.98
N ASN A 119 -21.28 -10.81 1.26
CA ASN A 119 -21.96 -9.81 0.45
C ASN A 119 -21.24 -8.45 0.56
N PRO A 120 -20.78 -7.87 -0.57
CA PRO A 120 -20.00 -6.63 -0.56
C PRO A 120 -20.69 -5.42 0.09
N LEU A 121 -22.03 -5.39 0.07
CA LEU A 121 -22.80 -4.33 0.72
C LEU A 121 -22.62 -4.37 2.23
N PHE A 122 -22.80 -5.54 2.83
CA PHE A 122 -22.64 -5.74 4.27
C PHE A 122 -21.19 -5.56 4.70
N ALA A 123 -20.24 -6.13 3.95
CA ALA A 123 -18.81 -5.94 4.22
C ALA A 123 -18.39 -4.47 4.18
N GLY A 124 -18.93 -3.71 3.20
CA GLY A 124 -18.65 -2.27 3.06
C GLY A 124 -19.24 -1.44 4.20
N GLN A 125 -20.47 -1.77 4.63
CA GLN A 125 -21.11 -1.14 5.79
C GLN A 125 -20.34 -1.43 7.09
N ALA A 126 -19.95 -2.69 7.31
CA ALA A 126 -19.15 -3.09 8.46
C ALA A 126 -17.82 -2.32 8.50
N LEU A 127 -17.14 -2.21 7.35
CA LEU A 127 -15.91 -1.42 7.21
C LEU A 127 -16.13 0.06 7.56
N ALA A 128 -17.26 0.64 7.18
CA ALA A 128 -17.57 2.04 7.44
C ALA A 128 -17.69 2.34 8.95
N TRP A 129 -18.10 1.35 9.74
CA TRP A 129 -18.32 1.49 11.18
C TRP A 129 -17.08 1.11 12.01
N MET A 130 -16.01 0.64 11.37
CA MET A 130 -14.78 0.34 12.09
C MET A 130 -14.13 1.59 12.64
N ARG A 131 -13.44 1.40 13.77
CA ARG A 131 -12.70 2.48 14.44
C ARG A 131 -11.73 3.12 13.45
N SER A 132 -11.87 4.43 13.32
CA SER A 132 -11.01 5.27 12.49
C SER A 132 -10.60 6.52 13.22
N ALA A 133 -9.40 7.00 12.90
CA ALA A 133 -8.93 8.32 13.29
C ALA A 133 -9.17 9.29 12.14
N ASP A 134 -9.71 10.47 12.46
CA ASP A 134 -9.74 11.59 11.53
C ASP A 134 -8.35 12.23 11.49
N LEU A 135 -7.74 12.30 10.30
CA LEU A 135 -6.38 12.80 10.15
C LEU A 135 -6.29 14.33 10.15
N LYS A 136 -7.42 15.05 10.07
CA LYS A 136 -7.47 16.50 10.18
C LYS A 136 -7.67 16.94 11.62
N ASP A 137 -8.71 16.39 12.25
CA ASP A 137 -9.19 16.89 13.54
C ASP A 137 -8.94 15.91 14.70
N GLY A 138 -8.63 14.65 14.40
CA GLY A 138 -8.41 13.58 15.38
C GLY A 138 -6.94 13.34 15.74
N VAL A 139 -6.06 14.29 15.43
CA VAL A 139 -4.60 14.13 15.56
C VAL A 139 -4.01 15.16 16.51
N VAL A 140 -3.46 14.66 17.62
CA VAL A 140 -2.82 15.47 18.69
C VAL A 140 -1.30 15.32 18.67
N ASP A 141 -0.57 16.21 19.33
CA ASP A 141 0.90 16.19 19.29
C ASP A 141 1.51 15.25 20.33
N THR A 142 0.85 15.09 21.48
CA THR A 142 1.42 14.38 22.63
C THR A 142 0.50 13.27 23.13
N ASP A 143 1.08 12.28 23.82
CA ASP A 143 0.30 11.21 24.45
C ASP A 143 -0.57 11.73 25.61
N ALA A 144 -0.19 12.83 26.26
CA ALA A 144 -0.98 13.46 27.31
C ALA A 144 -2.35 13.95 26.79
N GLU A 145 -2.39 14.44 25.55
CA GLU A 145 -3.61 14.90 24.88
C GLU A 145 -4.52 13.73 24.43
N LEU A 146 -4.01 12.50 24.42
CA LEU A 146 -4.84 11.31 24.18
C LEU A 146 -5.70 10.93 25.39
N PHE A 147 -5.30 11.36 26.59
CA PHE A 147 -5.88 10.87 27.82
C PHE A 147 -7.41 11.10 27.86
N GLY A 148 -8.16 10.01 28.08
CA GLY A 148 -9.62 10.04 28.12
C GLY A 148 -10.34 10.00 26.76
N SER A 149 -9.62 9.96 25.63
CA SER A 149 -10.23 9.85 24.30
C SER A 149 -9.94 8.51 23.63
N SER A 150 -10.98 7.89 23.07
CA SER A 150 -10.87 6.70 22.22
C SER A 150 -10.76 7.04 20.72
N PHE A 151 -10.87 8.31 20.35
CA PHE A 151 -10.91 8.76 18.95
C PHE A 151 -9.64 9.49 18.50
N LEU A 152 -8.86 10.01 19.44
CA LEU A 152 -7.62 10.73 19.15
C LEU A 152 -6.45 9.76 18.95
N VAL A 153 -5.50 10.20 18.13
CA VAL A 153 -4.22 9.52 17.89
C VAL A 153 -3.09 10.55 17.85
N THR A 154 -1.85 10.14 18.15
CA THR A 154 -0.73 11.07 18.03
C THR A 154 -0.35 11.31 16.58
N ARG A 155 0.13 12.52 16.30
CA ARG A 155 0.63 12.96 15.00
C ARG A 155 1.80 12.12 14.53
N THR A 156 2.71 11.79 15.45
CA THR A 156 3.84 10.91 15.19
C THR A 156 3.37 9.53 14.71
N TRP A 157 2.38 8.94 15.38
CA TRP A 157 1.81 7.66 15.00
C TRP A 157 1.13 7.70 13.62
N ALA A 158 0.25 8.68 13.40
CA ALA A 158 -0.47 8.83 12.13
C ALA A 158 0.49 9.05 10.94
N ASN A 159 1.53 9.87 11.16
CA ASN A 159 2.57 10.14 10.16
C ASN A 159 3.43 8.90 9.88
N ARG A 160 3.77 8.11 10.90
CA ARG A 160 4.50 6.85 10.73
C ARG A 160 3.74 5.90 9.81
N ILE A 161 2.46 5.65 10.09
CA ILE A 161 1.63 4.77 9.25
C ILE A 161 1.47 5.32 7.84
N THR A 162 1.15 6.61 7.69
CA THR A 162 0.96 7.23 6.37
C THR A 162 2.23 7.14 5.52
N ARG A 163 3.40 7.34 6.13
CA ARG A 163 4.69 7.24 5.44
C ARG A 163 4.98 5.81 5.01
N GLN A 164 4.76 4.84 5.88
CA GLN A 164 5.00 3.43 5.56
C GLN A 164 4.01 2.93 4.51
N CYS A 165 2.75 3.32 4.60
CA CYS A 165 1.76 3.01 3.59
C CYS A 165 2.17 3.50 2.19
N ARG A 166 2.71 4.73 2.08
CA ARG A 166 3.22 5.24 0.80
C ARG A 166 4.44 4.48 0.27
N ARG A 167 5.26 3.90 1.15
CA ARG A 167 6.52 3.24 0.79
C ARG A 167 6.34 1.76 0.46
N THR A 168 5.56 1.05 1.26
CA THR A 168 5.46 -0.42 1.23
C THR A 168 4.02 -0.92 1.12
N GLY A 169 3.03 -0.03 1.21
CA GLY A 169 1.61 -0.40 1.15
C GLY A 169 1.09 -0.64 -0.27
N VAL A 170 -0.06 -1.30 -0.34
CA VAL A 170 -0.82 -1.50 -1.58
C VAL A 170 -1.75 -0.32 -1.79
N GLN A 171 -1.63 0.36 -2.94
CA GLN A 171 -2.50 1.46 -3.35
C GLN A 171 -3.71 0.91 -4.12
N VAL A 172 -4.91 1.32 -3.74
CA VAL A 172 -6.17 0.95 -4.42
C VAL A 172 -6.96 2.22 -4.70
N TRP A 173 -7.37 2.39 -5.96
CA TRP A 173 -8.11 3.56 -6.39
C TRP A 173 -9.51 3.16 -6.85
N ILE A 174 -10.52 3.87 -6.36
CA ILE A 174 -11.90 3.72 -6.81
C ILE A 174 -12.21 4.93 -7.66
N VAL A 175 -12.41 4.69 -8.95
CA VAL A 175 -12.77 5.72 -9.93
C VAL A 175 -14.30 5.71 -10.04
N PRO A 176 -14.97 6.87 -10.04
CA PRO A 176 -16.42 6.91 -10.21
C PRO A 176 -16.79 6.32 -11.58
N ASP A 177 -17.83 5.48 -11.61
CA ASP A 177 -18.38 4.97 -12.86
C ASP A 177 -19.02 6.15 -13.60
N ARG A 178 -18.37 6.57 -14.70
CA ARG A 178 -18.83 7.70 -15.52
C ARG A 178 -19.84 7.28 -16.58
N ARG A 179 -20.45 6.09 -16.48
CA ARG A 179 -21.54 5.73 -17.39
C ARG A 179 -22.62 6.83 -17.32
N PRO A 180 -22.92 7.51 -18.43
CA PRO A 180 -24.02 8.45 -18.46
C PRO A 180 -25.27 7.71 -18.00
N ALA A 181 -26.02 8.28 -17.06
CA ALA A 181 -27.37 7.82 -16.82
C ALA A 181 -28.08 7.86 -18.16
N LEU A 182 -28.31 6.69 -18.77
CA LEU A 182 -29.14 6.56 -19.97
C LEU A 182 -30.44 7.24 -19.60
N SER A 183 -30.66 8.41 -20.20
CA SER A 183 -31.86 9.19 -19.98
C SER A 183 -33.01 8.29 -20.37
N LEU A 184 -33.77 7.81 -19.38
CA LEU A 184 -35.01 7.08 -19.63
C LEU A 184 -35.83 7.95 -20.59
N PRO A 185 -36.32 7.40 -21.72
CA PRO A 185 -37.15 8.17 -22.63
C PRO A 185 -38.32 8.75 -21.83
N ARG A 186 -38.46 10.07 -21.88
CA ARG A 186 -39.62 10.77 -21.31
C ARG A 186 -40.87 10.15 -21.95
N PRO A 187 -41.82 9.61 -21.16
CA PRO A 187 -43.05 9.10 -21.75
C PRO A 187 -43.74 10.23 -22.52
N ALA A 188 -44.15 9.93 -23.74
CA ALA A 188 -44.87 10.86 -24.59
C ALA A 188 -46.17 11.30 -23.87
N PRO A 189 -46.58 12.57 -24.00
CA PRO A 189 -47.87 13.00 -23.48
C PRO A 189 -48.97 12.14 -24.09
N ALA A 190 -49.85 11.60 -23.26
CA ALA A 190 -51.10 11.01 -23.73
C ALA A 190 -51.89 12.11 -24.42
N GLY A 191 -52.17 11.91 -25.71
CA GLY A 191 -53.11 12.74 -26.48
C GLY A 191 -54.56 12.45 -26.12
#